data_AF-A0A3D1AW39-F1
#
_entry.id   AF-A0A3D1AW39-F1
#
_cell.length_a   1.000
_cell.length_b   1.000
_cell.length_c   1.000
_cell.angle_alpha   90.00
_cell.angle_beta   90.00
_cell.angle_gamma   90.00
#
_symmetry.space_group_name_H-M   'P 1'
#
loop_
_entity.id
_entity.type
_entity.pdbx_description
1 polymer ?
#
loop_
_entity_poly.entity_id
_entity_poly.type
_entity_poly.pdbx_seq_one_letter_code
_entity_poly.pdbx_strand_id
1 'polypeptide(L)'
;MRRLLRSTVARNALALYGIQAAQYILPWFTYPYLTRVLHPANWGRIIIAQAFIQFFVVITEYGFNLTATQAVAIHRDDIPRLSRILTSVTAAKTLLMLASLAAMLAIVWSVPSLRGELPLFAITFLSVVGNVLFPVWLFQGLEQMQFITFREILARLLGLLPTFLLVRHESDILWAAAVQSGSVAFAGLIGLFSLPRVTKARFVRVTPGEVLDTFRDGWHVFLSTAAITIYTRGNTFILGL
;
A
#
# COMPACT_ATOMS: atom_id res chain seq x y z
N MET A 1 -23.24 25.29 16.22
CA MET A 1 -22.21 24.24 16.48
C MET A 1 -22.77 22.81 16.48
N ARG A 2 -23.85 22.48 17.22
CA ARG A 2 -24.43 21.11 17.25
C ARG A 2 -25.03 20.60 15.92
N ARG A 3 -25.38 21.48 14.97
CA ARG A 3 -25.90 21.10 13.63
C ARG A 3 -24.80 20.71 12.62
N LEU A 4 -23.56 21.17 12.83
CA LEU A 4 -22.42 20.83 11.97
C LEU A 4 -21.94 19.40 12.22
N LEU A 5 -22.06 18.89 13.45
CA LEU A 5 -21.73 17.50 13.81
C LEU A 5 -22.68 16.44 13.22
N ARG A 6 -23.78 16.85 12.57
CA ARG A 6 -24.74 15.95 11.89
C ARG A 6 -24.54 15.86 10.38
N SER A 7 -23.62 16.63 9.79
CA SER A 7 -23.35 16.53 8.35
C SER A 7 -22.44 15.33 8.06
N THR A 8 -22.68 14.65 6.94
CA THR A 8 -21.79 13.61 6.40
C THR A 8 -20.32 14.07 6.36
N VAL A 9 -20.11 15.39 6.16
CA VAL A 9 -18.80 16.03 6.17
C VAL A 9 -18.12 15.96 7.53
N ALA A 10 -18.81 16.29 8.63
CA ALA A 10 -18.21 16.22 9.97
C ALA A 10 -17.90 14.78 10.39
N ARG A 11 -18.77 13.81 10.02
CA ARG A 11 -18.51 12.39 10.28
C ARG A 11 -17.29 11.89 9.49
N ASN A 12 -17.18 12.25 8.21
CA ASN A 12 -16.02 11.90 7.38
C ASN A 12 -14.74 12.59 7.89
N ALA A 13 -14.82 13.86 8.28
CA ALA A 13 -13.69 14.58 8.86
C ALA A 13 -13.21 13.95 10.17
N LEU A 14 -14.13 13.64 11.10
CA LEU A 14 -13.78 12.95 12.36
C LEU A 14 -13.18 11.56 12.11
N ALA A 15 -13.72 10.80 11.15
CA ALA A 15 -13.15 9.51 10.76
C ALA A 15 -11.72 9.67 10.22
N LEU A 16 -11.49 10.66 9.34
CA LEU A 16 -10.16 10.97 8.80
C LEU A 16 -9.17 11.41 9.89
N TYR A 17 -9.60 12.26 10.83
CA TYR A 17 -8.76 12.63 11.98
C TYR A 17 -8.48 11.45 12.90
N GLY A 18 -9.46 10.57 13.12
CA GLY A 18 -9.27 9.33 13.88
C GLY A 18 -8.24 8.40 13.23
N ILE A 19 -8.28 8.27 11.90
CA ILE A 19 -7.23 7.56 11.15
C ILE A 19 -5.88 8.21 11.40
N GLN A 20 -5.74 9.52 11.12
CA GLN A 20 -4.49 10.25 11.29
C GLN A 20 -3.93 10.08 12.70
N ALA A 21 -4.78 10.20 13.73
CA ALA A 21 -4.40 9.95 15.11
C ALA A 21 -3.88 8.52 15.29
N ALA A 22 -4.60 7.50 14.82
CA ALA A 22 -4.09 6.12 14.81
C ALA A 22 -2.80 5.98 13.99
N GLN A 23 -2.60 6.79 12.94
CA GLN A 23 -1.40 6.76 12.12
C GLN A 23 -0.15 7.16 12.87
N TYR A 24 -0.26 8.15 13.76
CA TYR A 24 0.85 8.66 14.55
C TYR A 24 0.97 7.97 15.91
N ILE A 25 -0.15 7.68 16.56
CA ILE A 25 -0.18 7.11 17.91
C ILE A 25 0.27 5.65 17.92
N LEU A 26 -0.15 4.84 16.94
CA LEU A 26 0.20 3.41 16.97
C LEU A 26 1.71 3.16 16.86
N PRO A 27 2.46 3.78 15.92
CA PRO A 27 3.90 3.67 15.88
C PRO A 27 4.61 4.11 17.18
N TRP A 28 4.04 5.03 17.95
CA TRP A 28 4.62 5.42 19.24
C TRP A 28 4.66 4.28 20.27
N PHE A 29 3.77 3.29 20.17
CA PHE A 29 3.83 2.10 21.00
C PHE A 29 4.71 1.03 20.37
N THR A 30 4.56 0.81 19.06
CA THR A 30 5.27 -0.28 18.36
C THR A 30 6.77 -0.01 18.25
N TYR A 31 7.17 1.23 17.96
CA TYR A 31 8.58 1.56 17.71
C TYR A 31 9.44 1.39 18.96
N PRO A 32 9.10 1.95 20.14
CA PRO A 32 9.89 1.73 21.36
C PRO A 32 9.93 0.26 21.79
N TYR A 33 8.85 -0.48 21.55
CA TYR A 33 8.82 -1.91 21.84
C TYR A 33 9.76 -2.69 20.93
N LEU A 34 9.64 -2.50 19.61
CA LEU A 34 10.46 -3.21 18.63
C LEU A 34 11.93 -2.83 18.73
N THR A 35 12.27 -1.55 18.97
CA THR A 35 13.66 -1.14 19.20
C THR A 35 14.26 -1.76 20.46
N ARG A 36 13.46 -1.93 21.52
CA ARG A 36 13.90 -2.55 22.77
C ARG A 36 14.05 -4.07 22.65
N VAL A 37 13.13 -4.76 21.98
CA VAL A 37 13.15 -6.23 21.87
C VAL A 37 14.11 -6.72 20.80
N LEU A 38 14.19 -6.04 19.65
CA LEU A 38 15.05 -6.45 18.54
C LEU A 38 16.45 -5.84 18.58
N HIS A 39 16.69 -4.90 19.49
CA HIS A 39 17.82 -3.97 19.47
C HIS A 39 17.81 -3.02 18.25
N PRO A 40 18.43 -1.82 18.37
CA PRO A 40 18.45 -0.83 17.30
C PRO A 40 19.02 -1.34 15.97
N ALA A 41 19.99 -2.27 16.02
CA ALA A 41 20.63 -2.81 14.81
C ALA A 41 19.66 -3.64 13.95
N ASN A 42 18.90 -4.55 14.54
CA ASN A 42 17.96 -5.37 13.79
C ASN A 42 16.70 -4.60 13.40
N TRP A 43 16.25 -3.68 14.26
CA TRP A 43 15.18 -2.75 13.89
C TRP A 43 15.57 -1.88 12.68
N GLY A 44 16.82 -1.42 12.64
CA GLY A 44 17.39 -0.70 11.49
C GLY A 44 17.32 -1.51 10.19
N ARG A 45 17.64 -2.82 10.24
CA ARG A 45 17.51 -3.72 9.07
C ARG A 45 16.07 -3.78 8.54
N ILE A 46 15.07 -3.86 9.43
CA ILE A 46 13.65 -3.84 9.05
C ILE A 46 13.27 -2.51 8.39
N ILE A 47 13.65 -1.38 8.98
CA ILE A 47 13.36 -0.05 8.42
C ILE A 47 13.99 0.10 7.02
N ILE A 48 15.24 -0.34 6.85
CA ILE A 48 15.92 -0.29 5.55
C ILE A 48 15.17 -1.15 4.52
N ALA A 49 14.77 -2.37 4.89
CA ALA A 49 13.96 -3.22 4.03
C ALA A 49 12.62 -2.56 3.66
N GLN A 50 11.92 -1.98 4.63
CA GLN A 50 10.66 -1.25 4.39
C GLN A 50 10.85 -0.04 3.47
N ALA A 51 11.89 0.76 3.68
CA ALA A 51 12.21 1.92 2.86
C ALA A 51 12.52 1.51 1.41
N PHE A 52 13.32 0.45 1.24
CA PHE A 52 13.60 -0.13 -0.08
C PHE A 52 12.33 -0.62 -0.78
N ILE A 53 11.48 -1.36 -0.07
CA ILE A 53 10.21 -1.88 -0.59
C ILE A 53 9.24 -0.75 -0.95
N GLN A 54 9.28 0.37 -0.23
CA GLN A 54 8.41 1.51 -0.48
C GLN A 54 8.60 2.12 -1.87
N PHE A 55 9.81 2.04 -2.46
CA PHE A 55 10.02 2.46 -3.85
C PHE A 55 9.18 1.62 -4.82
N PHE A 56 9.12 0.30 -4.60
CA PHE A 56 8.29 -0.59 -5.42
C PHE A 56 6.80 -0.35 -5.22
N VAL A 57 6.36 -0.01 -4.00
CA VAL A 57 4.97 0.44 -3.78
C VAL A 57 4.66 1.64 -4.69
N VAL A 58 5.52 2.66 -4.70
CA VAL A 58 5.36 3.85 -5.57
C VAL A 58 5.33 3.47 -7.05
N ILE A 59 6.21 2.57 -7.49
CA ILE A 59 6.23 2.07 -8.87
C ILE A 59 4.89 1.41 -9.22
N THR A 60 4.36 0.53 -8.36
CA THR A 60 3.09 -0.15 -8.62
C THR A 60 1.88 0.77 -8.60
N GLU A 61 1.97 1.94 -7.96
CA GLU A 61 0.91 2.94 -8.02
C GLU A 61 0.87 3.68 -9.36
N TYR A 62 1.99 3.82 -10.08
CA TYR A 62 2.11 4.32 -11.47
C TYR A 62 1.27 5.58 -11.83
N GLY A 63 0.83 6.37 -10.85
CA GLY A 63 -0.12 7.47 -11.07
C GLY A 63 -1.61 7.07 -11.18
N PHE A 64 -1.95 5.79 -11.03
CA PHE A 64 -3.34 5.29 -11.06
C PHE A 64 -4.23 5.92 -9.97
N ASN A 65 -3.66 6.35 -8.84
CA ASN A 65 -4.41 7.08 -7.81
C ASN A 65 -5.02 8.40 -8.30
N LEU A 66 -4.56 8.95 -9.43
CA LEU A 66 -5.18 10.11 -10.06
C LEU A 66 -5.99 9.68 -11.30
N THR A 67 -5.35 9.00 -12.26
CA THR A 67 -5.99 8.69 -13.54
C THR A 67 -7.14 7.70 -13.40
N ALA A 68 -6.95 6.60 -12.67
CA ALA A 68 -8.00 5.60 -12.46
C ALA A 68 -9.10 6.15 -11.55
N THR A 69 -8.75 6.91 -10.51
CA THR A 69 -9.72 7.59 -9.65
C THR A 69 -10.63 8.52 -10.44
N GLN A 70 -10.07 9.34 -11.35
CA GLN A 70 -10.83 10.20 -12.24
C GLN A 70 -11.74 9.39 -13.18
N ALA A 71 -11.21 8.35 -13.80
CA ALA A 71 -11.98 7.48 -14.71
C ALA A 71 -13.18 6.83 -13.99
N VAL A 72 -12.99 6.38 -12.75
CA VAL A 72 -14.05 5.85 -11.89
C VAL A 72 -15.08 6.92 -11.56
N ALA A 73 -14.66 8.11 -11.16
CA ALA A 73 -15.57 9.19 -10.79
C ALA A 73 -16.48 9.59 -11.96
N ILE A 74 -15.94 9.62 -13.18
CA ILE A 74 -16.71 9.91 -14.41
C ILE A 74 -17.74 8.82 -14.71
N HIS A 75 -17.41 7.55 -14.47
CA HIS A 75 -18.25 6.39 -14.84
C HIS A 75 -18.87 5.68 -13.63
N ARG A 76 -19.06 6.39 -12.51
CA ARG A 76 -19.48 5.80 -11.22
C ARG A 76 -20.82 5.07 -11.26
N ASP A 77 -21.70 5.48 -12.18
CA ASP A 77 -23.05 4.92 -12.34
C ASP A 77 -23.10 3.78 -13.40
N ASP A 78 -22.03 3.57 -14.16
CA ASP A 78 -21.91 2.53 -15.20
C ASP A 78 -21.11 1.33 -14.66
N ILE A 79 -21.81 0.37 -14.06
CA ILE A 79 -21.21 -0.83 -13.46
C ILE A 79 -20.40 -1.68 -14.47
N PRO A 80 -20.88 -1.92 -15.71
CA PRO A 80 -20.08 -2.58 -16.75
C PRO A 80 -18.75 -1.87 -17.01
N ARG A 81 -18.77 -0.54 -17.17
CA ARG A 81 -17.54 0.23 -17.43
C ARG A 81 -16.61 0.23 -16.22
N LEU A 82 -17.17 0.38 -15.02
CA LEU A 82 -16.44 0.33 -13.76
C LEU A 82 -15.71 -1.00 -13.57
N SER A 83 -16.38 -2.11 -13.91
CA SER A 83 -15.82 -3.47 -13.86
C SER A 83 -14.64 -3.66 -14.81
N ARG A 84 -14.70 -3.06 -16.01
CA ARG A 84 -13.57 -3.05 -16.95
C ARG A 84 -12.40 -2.23 -16.41
N ILE A 85 -12.65 -1.01 -15.90
CA ILE A 85 -11.60 -0.17 -15.30
C ILE A 85 -10.94 -0.91 -14.13
N LEU A 86 -11.73 -1.49 -13.22
CA LEU A 86 -11.25 -2.36 -12.14
C LEU A 86 -10.28 -3.42 -12.64
N THR A 87 -10.70 -4.19 -13.65
CA THR A 87 -9.91 -5.31 -14.13
C THR A 87 -8.65 -4.83 -14.85
N SER A 88 -8.75 -3.86 -15.74
CA SER A 88 -7.60 -3.33 -16.51
C SER A 88 -6.54 -2.71 -15.61
N VAL A 89 -6.93 -1.86 -14.66
CA VAL A 89 -6.00 -1.22 -13.72
C VAL A 89 -5.41 -2.26 -12.76
N THR A 90 -6.20 -3.19 -12.24
CA THR A 90 -5.67 -4.24 -11.34
C THR A 90 -4.70 -5.15 -12.08
N ALA A 91 -4.97 -5.49 -13.34
CA ALA A 91 -4.06 -6.25 -14.19
C ALA A 91 -2.76 -5.46 -14.45
N ALA A 92 -2.84 -4.18 -14.78
CA ALA A 92 -1.68 -3.31 -14.94
C ALA A 92 -0.82 -3.24 -13.66
N LYS A 93 -1.44 -3.01 -12.49
CA LYS A 93 -0.76 -3.01 -11.19
C LYS A 93 -0.14 -4.37 -10.88
N THR A 94 -0.79 -5.47 -11.24
CA THR A 94 -0.25 -6.84 -11.07
C THR A 94 0.97 -7.06 -11.94
N LEU A 95 0.97 -6.61 -13.19
CA LEU A 95 2.16 -6.68 -14.07
C LEU A 95 3.33 -5.88 -13.50
N LEU A 96 3.08 -4.65 -13.02
CA LEU A 96 4.10 -3.84 -12.35
C LEU A 96 4.61 -4.49 -11.07
N MET A 97 3.75 -5.16 -10.30
CA MET A 97 4.13 -5.88 -9.10
C MET A 97 5.05 -7.05 -9.42
N LEU A 98 4.74 -7.84 -10.45
CA LEU A 98 5.59 -8.94 -10.88
C LEU A 98 6.94 -8.45 -11.41
N ALA A 99 6.95 -7.38 -12.21
CA ALA A 99 8.17 -6.72 -12.65
C ALA A 99 8.99 -6.19 -11.47
N SER A 100 8.33 -5.59 -10.48
CA SER A 100 8.95 -5.09 -9.25
C SER A 100 9.55 -6.21 -8.41
N LEU A 101 8.88 -7.36 -8.32
CA LEU A 101 9.40 -8.54 -7.63
C LEU A 101 10.67 -9.06 -8.32
N ALA A 102 10.65 -9.19 -9.64
CA ALA A 102 11.82 -9.61 -10.41
C ALA A 102 12.99 -8.63 -10.24
N ALA A 103 12.72 -7.32 -10.31
CA ALA A 103 13.71 -6.28 -10.08
C ALA A 103 14.28 -6.32 -8.66
N MET A 104 13.43 -6.48 -7.65
CA MET A 104 13.85 -6.62 -6.24
C MET A 104 14.79 -7.82 -6.08
N LEU A 105 14.42 -8.99 -6.60
CA LEU A 105 15.25 -10.19 -6.54
C LEU A 105 16.61 -9.98 -7.24
N ALA A 106 16.62 -9.35 -8.41
CA ALA A 106 17.84 -9.07 -9.16
C ALA A 106 18.77 -8.09 -8.41
N ILE A 107 18.23 -7.05 -7.77
CA ILE A 107 19.00 -6.07 -7.00
C ILE A 107 19.60 -6.73 -5.76
N VAL A 108 18.78 -7.42 -4.96
CA VAL A 108 19.24 -8.06 -3.71
C VAL A 108 20.27 -9.16 -4.01
N TRP A 109 20.11 -9.88 -5.12
CA TRP A 109 21.08 -10.89 -5.53
C TRP A 109 22.36 -10.29 -6.12
N SER A 110 22.31 -9.12 -6.74
CA SER A 110 23.51 -8.44 -7.28
C SER A 110 24.38 -7.81 -6.19
N VAL A 111 23.79 -7.35 -5.08
CA VAL A 111 24.50 -6.61 -4.03
C VAL A 111 24.91 -7.56 -2.88
N PRO A 112 26.22 -7.87 -2.70
CA PRO A 112 26.66 -8.88 -1.72
C PRO A 112 26.23 -8.62 -0.28
N SER A 113 26.19 -7.35 0.14
CA SER A 113 25.78 -6.95 1.48
C SER A 113 24.28 -7.19 1.77
N LEU A 114 23.45 -7.30 0.73
CA LEU A 114 22.00 -7.53 0.87
C LEU A 114 21.61 -9.00 0.73
N ARG A 115 22.48 -9.85 0.16
CA ARG A 115 22.17 -11.27 -0.12
C ARG A 115 21.73 -12.04 1.13
N GLY A 116 22.41 -11.82 2.25
CA GLY A 116 22.07 -12.46 3.53
C GLY A 116 20.69 -12.07 4.08
N GLU A 117 20.17 -10.93 3.64
CA GLU A 117 18.88 -10.36 4.05
C GLU A 117 17.73 -10.71 3.11
N LEU A 118 17.97 -11.53 2.08
CA LEU A 118 16.95 -11.87 1.08
C LEU A 118 15.61 -12.32 1.69
N PRO A 119 15.56 -13.17 2.75
CA PRO A 119 14.31 -13.53 3.39
C PRO A 119 13.56 -12.32 3.97
N LEU A 120 14.28 -11.36 4.55
CA LEU A 120 13.69 -10.13 5.10
C LEU A 120 13.07 -9.27 4.00
N PHE A 121 13.78 -9.06 2.89
CA PHE A 121 13.26 -8.33 1.74
C PHE A 121 12.06 -9.02 1.10
N ALA A 122 12.13 -10.34 0.91
CA ALA A 122 11.04 -11.14 0.32
C ALA A 122 9.76 -11.09 1.17
N ILE A 123 9.88 -11.20 2.50
CA ILE A 123 8.74 -11.06 3.41
C ILE A 123 8.20 -9.63 3.39
N THR A 124 9.07 -8.63 3.40
CA THR A 124 8.65 -7.22 3.41
C THR A 124 7.92 -6.85 2.11
N PHE A 125 8.22 -7.51 0.98
CA PHE A 125 7.53 -7.34 -0.29
C PHE A 125 6.03 -7.67 -0.23
N LEU A 126 5.56 -8.42 0.78
CA LEU A 126 4.12 -8.59 1.04
C LEU A 126 3.38 -7.25 1.17
N SER A 127 4.06 -6.18 1.60
CA SER A 127 3.50 -4.83 1.63
C SER A 127 3.08 -4.34 0.24
N VAL A 128 3.86 -4.63 -0.81
CA VAL A 128 3.53 -4.29 -2.20
C VAL A 128 2.29 -5.04 -2.63
N VAL A 129 2.27 -6.35 -2.36
CA VAL A 129 1.12 -7.23 -2.64
C VAL A 129 -0.14 -6.68 -2.00
N GLY A 130 -0.09 -6.32 -0.72
CA GLY A 130 -1.24 -5.76 0.00
C GLY A 130 -1.76 -4.43 -0.53
N ASN A 131 -0.88 -3.58 -1.08
CA ASN A 131 -1.28 -2.32 -1.73
C ASN A 131 -1.89 -2.56 -3.12
N VAL A 132 -1.39 -3.54 -3.88
CA VAL A 132 -1.93 -3.89 -5.20
C VAL A 132 -3.30 -4.56 -5.08
N LEU A 133 -3.48 -5.43 -4.08
CA LEU A 133 -4.74 -6.15 -3.84
C LEU A 133 -5.90 -5.23 -3.47
N PHE A 134 -5.63 -4.08 -2.83
CA PHE A 134 -6.69 -3.17 -2.40
C PHE A 134 -6.77 -1.95 -3.34
N PRO A 135 -7.81 -1.85 -4.19
CA PRO A 135 -7.92 -0.76 -5.16
C PRO A 135 -8.42 0.52 -4.47
N VAL A 136 -7.54 1.19 -3.74
CA VAL A 136 -7.83 2.47 -3.05
C VAL A 136 -8.46 3.48 -4.02
N TRP A 137 -7.92 3.61 -5.22
CA TRP A 137 -8.39 4.47 -6.31
C TRP A 137 -9.86 4.24 -6.69
N LEU A 138 -10.35 3.00 -6.60
CA LEU A 138 -11.76 2.67 -6.89
C LEU A 138 -12.67 3.23 -5.80
N PHE A 139 -12.34 2.97 -4.54
CA PHE A 139 -13.11 3.47 -3.41
C PHE A 139 -13.03 5.00 -3.31
N GLN A 140 -11.90 5.61 -3.68
CA GLN A 140 -11.76 7.06 -3.77
C GLN A 140 -12.67 7.65 -4.85
N GLY A 141 -12.68 7.09 -6.07
CA GLY A 141 -13.51 7.57 -7.16
C GLY A 141 -15.02 7.41 -6.92
N LEU A 142 -15.41 6.44 -6.08
CA LEU A 142 -16.79 6.25 -5.62
C LEU A 142 -17.14 7.04 -4.34
N GLU A 143 -16.23 7.87 -3.82
CA GLU A 143 -16.38 8.64 -2.57
C GLU A 143 -16.59 7.77 -1.31
N GLN A 144 -16.15 6.52 -1.34
CA GLN A 144 -16.33 5.54 -0.27
C GLN A 144 -15.13 5.46 0.69
N MET A 145 -14.70 6.63 1.19
CA MET A 145 -13.50 6.78 2.03
C MET A 145 -13.53 5.94 3.32
N GLN A 146 -14.72 5.62 3.83
CA GLN A 146 -14.91 4.78 5.02
C GLN A 146 -14.35 3.35 4.87
N PHE A 147 -14.32 2.78 3.66
CA PHE A 147 -13.77 1.45 3.43
C PHE A 147 -12.24 1.46 3.41
N ILE A 148 -11.66 2.50 2.82
CA ILE A 148 -10.20 2.73 2.86
C ILE A 148 -9.75 2.90 4.31
N THR A 149 -10.48 3.73 5.06
CA THR A 149 -10.30 3.95 6.50
C THR A 149 -10.32 2.65 7.29
N PHE A 150 -11.36 1.86 7.10
CA PHE A 150 -11.52 0.58 7.80
C PHE A 150 -10.37 -0.38 7.49
N ARG A 151 -9.97 -0.49 6.22
CA ARG A 151 -8.83 -1.30 5.79
C ARG A 151 -7.53 -0.86 6.46
N GLU A 152 -7.26 0.45 6.52
CA GLU A 152 -6.06 1.00 7.17
C GLU A 152 -6.02 0.69 8.66
N ILE A 153 -7.14 0.88 9.37
CA ILE A 153 -7.24 0.58 10.80
C ILE A 153 -7.09 -0.94 11.02
N LEU A 154 -7.73 -1.76 10.18
CA LEU A 154 -7.64 -3.21 10.25
C LEU A 154 -6.19 -3.69 10.06
N ALA A 155 -5.49 -3.22 9.02
CA ALA A 155 -4.08 -3.54 8.79
C ALA A 155 -3.22 -3.18 10.00
N ARG A 156 -3.50 -2.05 10.63
CA ARG A 156 -2.76 -1.57 11.81
C ARG A 156 -3.02 -2.40 13.06
N LEU A 157 -4.26 -2.77 13.34
CA LEU A 157 -4.61 -3.62 14.48
C LEU A 157 -4.03 -5.03 14.32
N LEU A 158 -4.08 -5.56 13.09
CA LEU A 158 -3.45 -6.83 12.73
C LEU A 158 -1.93 -6.76 12.78
N GLY A 159 -1.33 -5.59 12.56
CA GLY A 159 0.11 -5.39 12.73
C GLY A 159 0.50 -5.24 14.20
N LEU A 160 -0.32 -4.58 15.01
CA LEU A 160 0.00 -4.27 16.40
C LEU A 160 -0.10 -5.48 17.32
N LEU A 161 -1.27 -6.13 17.39
CA LEU A 161 -1.52 -7.18 18.38
C LEU A 161 -0.57 -8.38 18.23
N PRO A 162 -0.38 -8.94 17.02
CA PRO A 162 0.55 -10.06 16.83
C PRO A 162 2.01 -9.66 17.02
N THR A 163 2.37 -8.39 16.83
CA THR A 163 3.75 -7.93 17.11
C THR A 163 4.11 -8.16 18.58
N PHE A 164 3.25 -7.77 19.52
CA PHE A 164 3.50 -8.01 20.95
C PHE A 164 3.44 -9.50 21.33
N LEU A 165 2.68 -10.31 20.59
CA LEU A 165 2.53 -11.73 20.90
C LEU A 165 3.67 -12.59 20.34
N LEU A 166 4.12 -12.30 19.12
CA LEU A 166 5.06 -13.13 18.34
C LEU A 166 6.51 -12.64 18.40
N VAL A 167 6.74 -11.34 18.62
CA VAL A 167 8.10 -10.77 18.66
C VAL A 167 8.52 -10.62 20.11
N ARG A 168 9.33 -11.58 20.60
CA ARG A 168 9.77 -11.64 22.01
C ARG A 168 11.28 -11.69 22.16
N HIS A 169 11.99 -12.06 21.12
CA HIS A 169 13.44 -12.23 21.10
C HIS A 169 14.09 -11.44 19.96
N GLU A 170 15.37 -11.13 20.10
CA GLU A 170 16.14 -10.41 19.08
C GLU A 170 16.20 -11.14 17.73
N SER A 171 16.11 -12.47 17.74
CA SER A 171 16.09 -13.32 16.54
C SER A 171 14.78 -13.24 15.74
N ASP A 172 13.73 -12.65 16.30
CA ASP A 172 12.37 -12.65 15.72
C ASP A 172 12.18 -11.56 14.64
N ILE A 173 13.28 -11.15 13.99
CA ILE A 173 13.30 -10.11 12.95
C ILE A 173 12.34 -10.44 11.80
N LEU A 174 12.38 -11.69 11.33
CA LEU A 174 11.51 -12.13 10.23
C LEU A 174 10.04 -12.17 10.65
N TRP A 175 9.74 -12.52 11.90
CA TRP A 175 8.37 -12.44 12.44
C TRP A 175 7.89 -11.01 12.52
N ALA A 176 8.72 -10.08 13.00
CA ALA A 176 8.38 -8.67 13.06
C ALA A 176 8.12 -8.08 11.67
N ALA A 177 8.91 -8.44 10.66
CA ALA A 177 8.68 -8.03 9.28
C ALA A 177 7.42 -8.68 8.70
N ALA A 178 7.21 -9.98 8.94
CA ALA A 178 6.06 -10.73 8.44
C ALA A 178 4.75 -10.22 9.02
N VAL A 179 4.71 -9.90 10.32
CA VAL A 179 3.51 -9.32 10.94
C VAL A 179 3.22 -7.95 10.33
N GLN A 180 4.22 -7.07 10.23
CA GLN A 180 3.99 -5.72 9.69
C GLN A 180 3.53 -5.74 8.23
N SER A 181 4.27 -6.42 7.35
CA SER A 181 3.97 -6.47 5.91
C SER A 181 2.81 -7.39 5.58
N GLY A 182 2.70 -8.51 6.27
CA GLY A 182 1.60 -9.47 6.13
C GLY A 182 0.26 -8.90 6.58
N SER A 183 0.23 -8.00 7.56
CA SER A 183 -1.02 -7.35 7.97
C SER A 183 -1.60 -6.42 6.89
N VAL A 184 -0.72 -5.74 6.15
CA VAL A 184 -1.11 -4.94 4.98
C VAL A 184 -1.65 -5.84 3.87
N ALA A 185 -0.97 -6.97 3.61
CA ALA A 185 -1.43 -7.98 2.66
C ALA A 185 -2.79 -8.57 3.03
N PHE A 186 -2.96 -8.97 4.28
CA PHE A 186 -4.18 -9.59 4.77
C PHE A 186 -5.37 -8.62 4.78
N ALA A 187 -5.18 -7.39 5.23
CA ALA A 187 -6.20 -6.36 5.13
C ALA A 187 -6.54 -6.04 3.66
N GLY A 188 -5.55 -6.09 2.76
CA GLY A 188 -5.77 -5.96 1.32
C GLY A 188 -6.62 -7.08 0.75
N LEU A 189 -6.35 -8.33 1.14
CA LEU A 189 -7.18 -9.49 0.75
C LEU A 189 -8.63 -9.33 1.22
N ILE A 190 -8.84 -8.98 2.49
CA ILE A 190 -10.20 -8.75 3.02
C ILE A 190 -10.91 -7.65 2.22
N GLY A 191 -10.20 -6.56 1.93
CA GLY A 191 -10.73 -5.47 1.13
C GLY A 191 -11.12 -5.90 -0.29
N LEU A 192 -10.28 -6.71 -0.94
CA LEU A 192 -10.56 -7.29 -2.26
C LEU A 192 -11.80 -8.18 -2.25
N PHE A 193 -11.96 -9.06 -1.25
CA PHE A 193 -13.15 -9.91 -1.11
C PHE A 193 -14.41 -9.12 -0.81
N SER A 194 -14.29 -7.99 -0.10
CA SER A 194 -15.43 -7.11 0.18
C SER A 194 -15.87 -6.29 -1.04
N LEU A 195 -15.00 -6.11 -2.04
CA LEU A 195 -15.21 -5.21 -3.17
C LEU A 195 -16.54 -5.41 -3.90
N PRO A 196 -16.93 -6.64 -4.35
CA PRO A 196 -18.15 -6.79 -5.15
C PRO A 196 -19.42 -6.48 -4.38
N ARG A 197 -19.39 -6.64 -3.04
CA ARG A 197 -20.53 -6.35 -2.16
C ARG A 197 -20.76 -4.86 -2.00
N VAL A 198 -19.69 -4.07 -2.07
CA VAL A 198 -19.71 -2.64 -1.79
C VAL A 198 -19.89 -1.81 -3.06
N THR A 199 -19.17 -2.15 -4.13
CA THR A 199 -19.12 -1.34 -5.36
C THR A 199 -19.98 -1.90 -6.49
N LYS A 200 -20.49 -3.13 -6.35
CA LYS A 200 -21.14 -3.94 -7.40
C LYS A 200 -20.25 -4.26 -8.62
N ALA A 201 -19.09 -3.63 -8.76
CA ALA A 201 -18.10 -3.94 -9.77
C ALA A 201 -17.53 -5.35 -9.56
N ARG A 202 -17.21 -6.01 -10.67
CA ARG A 202 -16.64 -7.37 -10.67
C ARG A 202 -15.46 -7.44 -11.60
N PHE A 203 -14.59 -8.43 -11.38
CA PHE A 203 -13.57 -8.77 -12.36
C PHE A 203 -14.24 -9.35 -13.60
N VAL A 204 -13.93 -8.76 -14.75
CA VAL A 204 -14.44 -9.15 -16.07
C VAL A 204 -13.25 -9.49 -16.98
N ARG A 205 -13.50 -10.13 -18.12
CA ARG A 205 -12.43 -10.33 -19.10
C ARG A 205 -12.12 -9.01 -19.78
N VAL A 206 -10.84 -8.64 -19.80
CA VAL A 206 -10.30 -7.49 -20.53
C VAL A 206 -9.24 -7.95 -21.50
N THR A 207 -9.07 -7.19 -22.56
CA THR A 207 -8.04 -7.45 -23.57
C THR A 207 -6.68 -6.87 -23.13
N PRO A 208 -5.56 -7.42 -23.61
CA PRO A 208 -4.24 -6.82 -23.35
C PRO A 208 -4.14 -5.36 -23.82
N GLY A 209 -4.89 -4.99 -24.87
CA GLY A 209 -4.99 -3.61 -25.34
C GLY A 209 -5.56 -2.67 -24.28
N GLU A 210 -6.66 -3.05 -23.61
CA GLU A 210 -7.26 -2.25 -22.53
C GLU A 210 -6.29 -2.05 -21.34
N VAL A 211 -5.44 -3.03 -21.05
CA VAL A 211 -4.39 -2.92 -20.02
C VAL A 211 -3.31 -1.93 -20.48
N LEU A 212 -2.88 -2.01 -21.73
CA LEU A 212 -1.87 -1.12 -22.30
C LEU A 212 -2.36 0.34 -22.38
N ASP A 213 -3.62 0.55 -22.72
CA ASP A 213 -4.23 1.88 -22.74
C ASP A 213 -4.24 2.50 -21.34
N THR A 214 -4.46 1.70 -20.30
CA THR A 214 -4.37 2.15 -18.90
C THR A 214 -2.96 2.67 -18.57
N PHE A 215 -1.91 2.02 -19.08
CA PHE A 215 -0.53 2.51 -18.93
C PHE A 215 -0.26 3.80 -19.71
N ARG A 216 -0.83 3.95 -20.90
CA ARG A 216 -0.69 5.15 -21.73
C ARG A 216 -1.34 6.36 -21.06
N ASP A 217 -2.55 6.19 -20.55
CA ASP A 217 -3.29 7.24 -19.84
C ASP A 217 -2.55 7.68 -18.56
N GLY A 218 -1.92 6.72 -17.87
CA GLY A 218 -1.13 6.96 -16.66
C GLY A 218 0.24 7.61 -16.89
N TRP A 219 0.78 7.56 -18.10
CA TRP A 219 2.20 7.87 -18.37
C TRP A 219 2.62 9.27 -17.94
N HIS A 220 1.85 10.29 -18.31
CA HIS A 220 2.17 11.68 -17.96
C HIS A 220 2.13 11.92 -16.45
N VAL A 221 1.12 11.36 -15.77
CA VAL A 221 0.98 11.47 -14.31
C VAL A 221 2.09 10.72 -13.59
N PHE A 222 2.47 9.54 -14.10
CA PHE A 222 3.59 8.78 -13.58
C PHE A 222 4.89 9.58 -13.65
N LEU A 223 5.23 10.14 -14.81
CA LEU A 223 6.44 10.94 -14.99
C LEU A 223 6.48 12.13 -14.03
N SER A 224 5.38 12.86 -13.89
CA SER A 224 5.28 13.97 -12.93
C SER A 224 5.47 13.49 -11.48
N THR A 225 4.82 12.40 -11.09
CA THR A 225 4.89 11.87 -9.72
C THR A 225 6.27 11.28 -9.41
N ALA A 226 6.89 10.60 -10.37
CA ALA A 226 8.25 10.07 -10.26
C ALA A 226 9.27 11.20 -10.10
N ALA A 227 9.17 12.25 -10.90
CA ALA A 227 10.04 13.43 -10.78
C ALA A 227 9.92 14.09 -9.41
N ILE A 228 8.69 14.28 -8.90
CA ILE A 228 8.45 14.83 -7.56
C ILE A 228 9.04 13.92 -6.48
N THR A 229 8.86 12.60 -6.60
CA THR A 229 9.36 11.64 -5.61
C THR A 229 10.89 11.62 -5.59
N ILE A 230 11.54 11.63 -6.75
CA ILE A 230 13.00 11.71 -6.85
C ILE A 230 13.51 13.03 -6.27
N TYR A 231 12.87 14.15 -6.60
CA TYR A 231 13.27 15.47 -6.09
C TYR A 231 13.11 15.57 -4.57
N THR A 232 12.00 15.09 -4.01
CA THR A 232 11.68 15.24 -2.59
C THR A 232 12.33 14.19 -1.70
N ARG A 233 12.39 12.92 -2.14
CA ARG A 233 12.92 11.80 -1.36
C ARG A 233 14.33 11.39 -1.77
N GLY A 234 14.73 11.64 -3.01
CA GLY A 234 16.08 11.37 -3.50
C GLY A 234 17.12 12.22 -2.77
N ASN A 235 16.79 13.46 -2.40
CA ASN A 235 17.68 14.30 -1.58
C ASN A 235 18.05 13.62 -0.26
N THR A 236 17.10 12.99 0.43
CA THR A 236 17.38 12.29 1.70
C THR A 236 18.25 11.04 1.48
N PHE A 237 18.06 10.32 0.38
CA PHE A 237 18.88 9.15 0.05
C PHE A 237 20.31 9.53 -0.33
N ILE A 238 20.48 10.60 -1.11
CA ILE A 238 21.81 11.11 -1.54
C ILE A 238 22.57 11.71 -0.36
N LEU A 239 21.90 12.41 0.56
CA LEU A 239 22.52 12.96 1.77
C LEU A 239 22.90 11.90 2.82
N GLY A 240 22.33 10.69 2.72
CA GLY A 240 22.62 9.58 3.63
C GLY A 240 23.73 8.63 3.16
N LEU A 241 24.27 8.84 1.96
CA LEU A 241 25.45 8.19 1.39
C LEU A 241 26.71 9.01 1.72
#